data_AF-A0A8S3S5A2-F1
#
_entry.id   AF-A0A8S3S5A2-F1
#
_cell.length_a   1.000
_cell.length_b   1.000
_cell.length_c   1.000
_cell.angle_alpha   90.00
_cell.angle_beta   90.00
_cell.angle_gamma   90.00
#
_symmetry.space_group_name_H-M   'P 1'
#
loop_
_entity.id
_entity.type
_entity.pdbx_description
1 polymer ?
#
loop_
_entity_poly.entity_id
_entity_poly.type
_entity_poly.pdbx_seq_one_letter_code
_entity_poly.pdbx_strand_id
1 'polypeptide(L)'
;MSLMLGMFVEISGICVHENPDKTVEQLLKDTDTILKNINVYKDVVKKNKMLRKELKWIIEDVCISKKYKDCSEMKSKRRESGIYTIYPDKSKGIKVYCDMTDGKGWTVIQRRIDGSTDFARTWNEYKEGFGDVRKEYWFGNKYLNILTSSGDYLSCNNGKYFSTKDKDNDSNGGNCATLPIWALVEWQLQ
;
A
#
# COMPACT_ATOMS: atom_id res chain seq x y z
N MET A 1 52.74 -62.82 24.49
CA MET A 1 53.71 -62.36 23.49
C MET A 1 53.54 -60.85 23.34
N SER A 2 54.66 -60.13 23.29
CA SER A 2 54.81 -58.68 23.13
C SER A 2 54.52 -57.75 24.32
N LEU A 3 55.64 -57.37 24.93
CA LEU A 3 55.93 -56.17 25.70
C LEU A 3 55.42 -54.88 25.00
N MET A 4 54.84 -53.96 25.77
CA MET A 4 55.01 -52.52 25.53
C MET A 4 55.61 -51.93 26.80
N LEU A 5 56.89 -51.56 26.68
CA LEU A 5 57.72 -50.98 27.70
C LEU A 5 57.15 -49.63 28.15
N GLY A 6 56.79 -49.51 29.43
CA GLY A 6 56.65 -48.22 30.08
C GLY A 6 58.03 -47.58 30.19
N MET A 7 58.23 -46.43 29.54
CA MET A 7 59.39 -45.58 29.77
C MET A 7 59.30 -45.02 31.19
N PHE A 8 60.07 -45.59 32.11
CA PHE A 8 60.38 -44.96 33.40
C PHE A 8 61.59 -44.06 33.22
N VAL A 9 61.38 -42.75 33.32
CA VAL A 9 62.45 -41.81 33.69
C VAL A 9 62.28 -41.59 35.19
N GLU A 10 63.22 -42.09 35.99
CA GLU A 10 63.29 -41.78 37.42
C GLU A 10 63.82 -40.36 37.60
N ILE A 11 62.92 -39.46 38.00
CA ILE A 11 63.27 -38.30 38.82
C ILE A 11 62.65 -38.55 40.18
N SER A 12 63.51 -38.66 41.19
CA SER A 12 63.18 -38.92 42.58
C SER A 12 62.20 -37.86 43.14
N GLY A 13 61.09 -38.31 43.72
CA GLY A 13 60.58 -37.66 44.93
C GLY A 13 59.22 -36.96 44.92
N ILE A 14 58.48 -36.86 43.82
CA ILE A 14 57.09 -36.34 43.86
C ILE A 14 56.21 -37.11 42.85
N CYS A 15 55.37 -38.01 43.34
CA CYS A 15 54.20 -38.44 42.58
C CYS A 15 53.15 -37.33 42.67
N VAL A 16 53.13 -36.40 41.71
CA VAL A 16 51.92 -35.60 41.51
C VAL A 16 50.90 -36.56 40.90
N HIS A 17 50.10 -37.20 41.73
CA HIS A 17 48.79 -37.69 41.30
C HIS A 17 47.95 -36.45 41.02
N GLU A 18 48.17 -35.83 39.86
CA GLU A 18 47.16 -34.97 39.30
C GLU A 18 45.99 -35.91 39.02
N ASN A 19 44.99 -35.89 39.90
CA ASN A 19 43.82 -36.74 39.78
C ASN A 19 43.05 -36.23 38.57
N PRO A 20 43.14 -36.91 37.41
CA PRO A 20 42.55 -36.39 36.17
C PRO A 20 41.02 -36.36 36.27
N ASP A 21 40.42 -37.15 37.17
CA ASP A 21 38.98 -37.25 37.32
C ASP A 21 38.37 -36.03 38.03
N LYS A 22 39.11 -35.37 38.94
CA LYS A 22 38.62 -34.17 39.64
C LYS A 22 38.54 -32.95 38.72
N THR A 23 39.46 -32.82 37.77
CA THR A 23 39.43 -31.78 36.72
C THR A 23 38.35 -32.07 35.69
N VAL A 24 38.14 -33.34 35.31
CA VAL A 24 37.08 -33.74 34.39
C VAL A 24 35.68 -33.51 34.98
N GLU A 25 35.46 -33.85 36.26
CA GLU A 25 34.15 -33.62 36.91
C GLU A 25 33.81 -32.13 37.05
N GLN A 26 34.82 -31.29 37.32
CA GLN A 26 34.65 -29.83 37.35
C GLN A 26 34.33 -29.29 35.96
N LEU A 27 35.06 -29.73 34.94
CA LEU A 27 34.79 -29.36 33.55
C LEU A 27 33.39 -29.80 33.11
N LEU A 28 32.91 -30.98 33.53
CA LEU A 28 31.55 -31.43 33.24
C LEU A 28 30.49 -30.51 33.88
N LYS A 29 30.68 -30.11 35.15
CA LYS A 29 29.79 -29.18 35.85
C LYS A 29 29.77 -27.79 35.20
N ASP A 30 30.92 -27.31 34.74
CA ASP A 30 31.03 -26.03 34.04
C ASP A 30 30.35 -26.10 32.66
N THR A 31 30.51 -27.22 31.94
CA THR A 31 29.87 -27.46 30.65
C THR A 31 28.35 -27.52 30.78
N ASP A 32 27.81 -28.18 31.80
CA ASP A 32 26.37 -28.23 32.09
C ASP A 32 25.80 -26.84 32.39
N THR A 33 26.56 -26.01 33.09
CA THR A 33 26.17 -24.62 33.39
C THR A 33 26.13 -23.78 32.12
N ILE A 34 27.14 -23.91 31.26
CA ILE A 34 27.18 -23.24 29.95
C ILE A 34 26.01 -23.69 29.07
N LEU A 35 25.73 -25.00 29.01
CA LEU A 35 24.61 -25.55 28.23
C LEU A 35 23.26 -25.01 28.70
N LYS A 36 23.05 -24.91 30.02
CA LYS A 36 21.83 -24.29 30.58
C LYS A 36 21.67 -22.84 30.13
N ASN A 37 22.74 -22.03 30.21
CA ASN A 37 22.71 -20.63 29.78
C ASN A 37 22.43 -20.48 28.27
N ILE A 38 23.01 -21.36 27.44
CA ILE A 38 22.75 -21.40 25.99
C ILE A 38 21.28 -21.69 25.70
N ASN A 39 20.66 -22.63 26.42
CA ASN A 39 19.25 -22.98 26.20
C ASN A 39 18.32 -21.83 26.58
N VAL A 40 18.60 -21.12 27.68
CA VAL A 40 17.88 -19.90 28.05
C VAL A 40 17.96 -18.84 26.94
N TYR A 41 19.15 -18.61 26.38
CA TYR A 41 19.33 -17.67 25.28
C TYR A 41 18.52 -18.07 24.04
N LYS A 42 18.52 -19.36 23.67
CA LYS A 42 17.72 -19.87 22.54
C LYS A 42 16.22 -19.62 22.74
N ASP A 43 15.71 -19.83 23.95
CA ASP A 43 14.31 -19.60 24.27
C ASP A 43 13.94 -18.11 24.19
N VAL A 44 14.82 -17.23 24.68
CA VAL A 44 14.64 -15.77 24.56
C VAL A 44 14.60 -15.34 23.09
N VAL A 45 15.52 -15.84 22.26
CA VAL A 45 15.53 -15.54 20.82
C VAL A 45 14.26 -16.04 20.13
N LYS A 46 13.78 -17.23 20.49
CA LYS A 46 12.52 -17.80 19.95
C LYS A 46 11.31 -16.95 20.34
N LYS A 47 11.21 -16.56 21.61
CA LYS A 47 10.14 -15.67 22.11
C LYS A 47 10.21 -14.30 21.46
N ASN A 48 11.39 -13.70 21.31
CA ASN A 48 11.58 -12.43 20.61
C ASN A 48 11.18 -12.51 19.13
N LYS A 49 11.45 -13.64 18.47
CA LYS A 49 10.99 -13.87 17.09
C LYS A 49 9.47 -13.94 16.99
N MET A 50 8.79 -14.57 17.96
CA MET A 50 7.32 -14.57 18.03
C MET A 50 6.77 -13.18 18.34
N LEU A 51 7.32 -12.49 19.34
CA LEU A 51 6.90 -11.16 19.73
C LEU A 51 7.04 -10.16 18.57
N ARG A 52 8.09 -10.26 17.74
CA ARG A 52 8.24 -9.46 16.51
C ARG A 52 7.16 -9.75 15.47
N LYS A 53 6.69 -11.00 15.36
CA LYS A 53 5.59 -11.35 14.45
C LYS A 53 4.27 -10.77 14.95
N GLU A 54 4.00 -10.84 16.25
CA GLU A 54 2.80 -10.26 16.85
C GLU A 54 2.80 -8.72 16.75
N LEU A 55 3.94 -8.08 17.03
CA LEU A 55 4.10 -6.62 16.90
C LEU A 55 3.96 -6.12 15.45
N LYS A 56 4.26 -6.95 14.45
CA LYS A 56 4.14 -6.58 13.03
C LYS A 56 2.69 -6.21 12.67
N TRP A 57 1.72 -6.99 13.13
CA TRP A 57 0.29 -6.73 12.89
C TRP A 57 -0.17 -5.43 13.54
N ILE A 58 0.28 -5.17 14.77
CA ILE A 58 -0.05 -3.94 15.51
C ILE A 58 0.49 -2.71 14.77
N ILE A 59 1.71 -2.78 14.23
CA ILE A 59 2.30 -1.67 13.46
C ILE A 59 1.59 -1.45 12.13
N GLU A 60 1.14 -2.52 11.45
CA GLU A 60 0.36 -2.42 10.22
C GLU A 60 -1.00 -1.75 10.44
N ASP A 61 -1.65 -1.98 11.59
CA ASP A 61 -2.92 -1.35 11.95
C ASP A 61 -2.79 0.09 12.49
N VAL A 62 -1.67 0.41 13.14
CA VAL A 62 -1.46 1.72 13.80
C VAL A 62 -0.79 2.75 12.89
N CYS A 63 0.07 2.35 11.94
CA CYS A 63 0.84 3.29 11.10
C CYS A 63 0.40 3.37 9.64
N ILE A 64 -0.46 2.47 9.15
CA ILE A 64 -1.04 2.61 7.82
C ILE A 64 -2.37 3.33 7.99
N SER A 65 -2.40 4.62 7.65
CA SER A 65 -3.67 5.26 7.33
C SER A 65 -4.34 4.38 6.28
N LYS A 66 -5.39 3.64 6.65
CA LYS A 66 -6.07 2.69 5.75
C LYS A 66 -6.33 3.41 4.43
N LYS A 67 -5.64 2.98 3.36
CA LYS A 67 -5.70 3.63 2.05
C LYS A 67 -7.00 3.22 1.38
N TYR A 68 -8.02 4.07 1.48
CA TYR A 68 -9.32 3.82 0.89
C TYR A 68 -9.24 3.98 -0.63
N LYS A 69 -9.73 2.99 -1.38
CA LYS A 69 -9.73 3.02 -2.85
C LYS A 69 -10.59 4.17 -3.38
N ASP A 70 -11.75 4.34 -2.77
CA ASP A 70 -12.76 5.35 -3.10
C ASP A 70 -13.56 5.74 -1.84
N CYS A 71 -14.47 6.71 -1.99
CA CYS A 71 -15.26 7.23 -0.88
C CYS A 71 -16.21 6.20 -0.25
N SER A 72 -16.57 5.14 -0.97
CA SER A 72 -17.54 4.14 -0.49
C SER A 72 -16.95 3.26 0.61
N GLU A 73 -15.63 3.10 0.64
CA GLU A 73 -14.92 2.36 1.70
C GLU A 73 -14.81 3.17 3.01
N MET A 74 -15.05 4.49 2.95
CA MET A 74 -14.92 5.40 4.08
C MET A 74 -16.22 5.60 4.87
N LYS A 75 -17.37 5.23 4.30
CA LYS A 75 -18.71 5.49 4.85
C LYS A 75 -18.96 4.97 6.27
N SER A 76 -18.24 3.93 6.69
CA SER A 76 -18.36 3.36 8.04
C SER A 76 -17.65 4.20 9.12
N LYS A 77 -16.65 5.01 8.73
CA LYS A 77 -15.84 5.82 9.65
C LYS A 77 -16.02 7.32 9.46
N ARG A 78 -16.48 7.77 8.30
CA ARG A 78 -16.68 9.17 7.95
C ARG A 78 -18.11 9.34 7.42
N ARG A 79 -18.86 10.28 8.01
CA ARG A 79 -20.25 10.55 7.64
C ARG A 79 -20.48 11.94 7.06
N GLU A 80 -19.47 12.79 7.07
CA GLU A 80 -19.55 14.17 6.57
C GLU A 80 -19.05 14.23 5.14
N SER A 81 -19.81 14.88 4.26
CA SER A 81 -19.34 15.20 2.91
C SER A 81 -18.19 16.19 2.99
N GLY A 82 -17.21 16.06 2.10
CA GLY A 82 -16.02 16.89 2.15
C GLY A 82 -14.89 16.38 1.26
N ILE A 83 -13.74 17.05 1.36
CA ILE A 83 -12.56 16.67 0.57
C ILE A 83 -11.75 15.64 1.33
N TYR A 84 -11.54 14.49 0.70
CA TYR A 84 -10.75 13.39 1.24
C TYR A 84 -9.66 12.96 0.28
N THR A 85 -8.63 12.32 0.82
CA THR A 85 -7.60 11.66 0.01
C THR A 85 -7.98 10.20 -0.19
N ILE A 86 -8.16 9.78 -1.44
CA ILE A 86 -8.35 8.38 -1.83
C ILE A 86 -7.12 7.85 -2.57
N TYR A 87 -7.01 6.53 -2.68
CA TYR A 87 -5.87 5.84 -3.30
C TYR A 87 -6.39 4.80 -4.31
N PRO A 88 -6.87 5.21 -5.50
CA PRO A 88 -7.44 4.30 -6.49
C PRO A 88 -6.49 3.14 -6.87
N ASP A 89 -5.19 3.44 -6.95
CA ASP A 89 -4.12 2.47 -7.27
C ASP A 89 -3.33 1.99 -6.03
N LYS A 90 -3.79 2.33 -4.81
CA LYS A 90 -3.13 2.08 -3.51
C LYS A 90 -1.73 2.69 -3.35
N SER A 91 -1.19 3.36 -4.36
CA SER A 91 0.16 3.92 -4.40
C SER A 91 0.16 5.43 -4.22
N LYS A 92 -0.62 6.17 -5.03
CA LYS A 92 -0.68 7.63 -5.05
C LYS A 92 -2.01 8.13 -4.51
N GLY A 93 -1.93 9.01 -3.51
CA GLY A 93 -3.11 9.66 -2.92
C GLY A 93 -3.59 10.82 -3.78
N ILE A 94 -4.90 10.93 -3.96
CA ILE A 94 -5.55 11.97 -4.78
C ILE A 94 -6.70 12.57 -3.97
N LYS A 95 -6.82 13.90 -4.01
CA LYS A 95 -7.92 14.61 -3.34
C LYS A 95 -9.18 14.57 -4.20
N VAL A 96 -10.29 14.18 -3.59
CA VAL A 96 -11.62 14.16 -4.21
C VAL A 96 -12.64 14.74 -3.26
N TYR A 97 -13.75 15.26 -3.80
CA TYR A 97 -14.92 15.51 -2.99
C TYR A 97 -15.68 14.19 -2.81
N CYS A 98 -15.83 13.74 -1.57
CA CYS A 98 -16.72 12.65 -1.22
C CYS A 98 -18.05 13.22 -0.78
N ASP A 99 -19.12 12.79 -1.44
CA ASP A 99 -20.46 13.04 -0.97
C ASP A 99 -20.93 11.84 -0.12
N MET A 100 -20.98 12.04 1.20
CA MET A 100 -21.38 11.03 2.17
C MET A 100 -22.90 11.05 2.43
N THR A 101 -23.66 11.87 1.70
CA THR A 101 -25.13 11.83 1.73
C THR A 101 -25.64 10.42 1.42
N ASP A 102 -26.82 10.11 1.98
CA ASP A 102 -27.45 8.79 1.92
C ASP A 102 -26.61 7.62 2.47
N GLY A 103 -25.50 7.91 3.16
CA GLY A 103 -24.59 6.90 3.70
C GLY A 103 -23.89 6.06 2.63
N LYS A 104 -23.89 6.48 1.37
CA LYS A 104 -23.32 5.70 0.25
C LYS A 104 -21.84 5.97 0.02
N GLY A 105 -21.38 7.20 0.25
CA GLY A 105 -19.99 7.61 0.05
C GLY A 105 -19.62 7.70 -1.43
N TRP A 106 -20.26 8.62 -2.13
CA TRP A 106 -20.02 8.85 -3.55
C TRP A 106 -18.70 9.57 -3.78
N THR A 107 -17.88 9.03 -4.68
CA THR A 107 -16.72 9.75 -5.22
C THR A 107 -17.18 10.66 -6.33
N VAL A 108 -17.15 11.97 -6.11
CA VAL A 108 -17.53 12.94 -7.16
C VAL A 108 -16.42 13.04 -8.20
N ILE A 109 -16.73 12.69 -9.44
CA ILE A 109 -15.74 12.62 -10.54
C ILE A 109 -15.70 13.88 -11.41
N GLN A 110 -16.76 14.68 -11.36
CA GLN A 110 -16.89 15.93 -12.07
C GLN A 110 -17.79 16.85 -11.24
N ARG A 111 -17.46 18.15 -11.22
CA ARG A 111 -18.30 19.16 -10.57
C ARG A 111 -18.33 20.44 -11.40
N ARG A 112 -19.53 20.99 -11.60
CA ARG A 112 -19.81 22.32 -12.18
C ARG A 112 -20.62 23.14 -11.19
N ILE A 113 -20.33 24.43 -11.08
CA ILE A 113 -20.96 25.36 -10.13
C ILE A 113 -21.27 26.67 -10.84
N ASP A 114 -20.25 27.34 -11.37
CA ASP A 114 -20.32 28.74 -11.81
C ASP A 114 -19.67 28.98 -13.19
N GLY A 115 -19.08 27.95 -13.81
CA GLY A 115 -18.36 28.10 -15.07
C GLY A 115 -16.99 28.76 -14.94
N SER A 116 -16.45 28.92 -13.73
CA SER A 116 -15.12 29.52 -13.50
C SER A 116 -13.96 28.69 -14.04
N THR A 117 -14.17 27.39 -14.27
CA THR A 117 -13.15 26.51 -14.86
C THR A 117 -13.49 26.23 -16.31
N ASP A 118 -12.52 26.44 -17.20
CA ASP A 118 -12.64 26.04 -18.60
C ASP A 118 -12.57 24.51 -18.74
N PHE A 119 -13.57 23.92 -19.42
CA PHE A 119 -13.65 22.50 -19.74
C PHE A 119 -13.28 22.20 -21.21
N ALA A 120 -12.97 23.21 -22.03
CA ALA A 120 -12.44 23.02 -23.38
C ALA A 120 -10.94 22.63 -23.35
N ARG A 121 -10.66 21.47 -22.75
CA ARG A 121 -9.30 20.99 -22.43
C ARG A 121 -8.78 19.95 -23.42
N THR A 122 -7.47 19.77 -23.40
CA THR A 122 -6.74 18.78 -24.20
C THR A 122 -6.92 17.36 -23.67
N TRP A 123 -6.57 16.36 -24.49
CA TRP A 123 -6.57 14.95 -24.11
C TRP A 123 -5.76 14.71 -22.84
N ASN A 124 -4.58 15.32 -22.76
CA ASN A 124 -3.67 15.11 -21.63
C ASN A 124 -4.24 15.70 -20.33
N GLU A 125 -4.89 16.86 -20.41
CA GLU A 125 -5.58 17.46 -19.26
C GLU A 125 -6.77 16.61 -18.82
N TYR A 126 -7.58 16.08 -19.74
CA TYR A 126 -8.66 15.14 -19.40
C TYR A 126 -8.14 13.82 -18.85
N LYS A 127 -6.98 13.35 -19.30
CA LYS A 127 -6.32 12.14 -18.81
C LYS A 127 -5.87 12.28 -17.36
N GLU A 128 -5.18 13.37 -17.04
CA GLU A 128 -4.61 13.60 -15.70
C GLU A 128 -5.57 14.27 -14.72
N GLY A 129 -6.60 14.98 -15.21
CA GLY A 129 -7.53 15.79 -14.41
C GLY A 129 -7.16 17.28 -14.37
N PHE A 130 -8.15 18.13 -14.11
CA PHE A 130 -7.98 19.60 -14.03
C PHE A 130 -9.03 20.26 -13.13
N GLY A 131 -8.81 21.53 -12.79
CA GLY A 131 -9.70 22.33 -11.94
C GLY A 131 -9.35 22.29 -10.45
N ASP A 132 -10.27 22.77 -9.61
CA ASP A 132 -10.13 22.80 -8.16
C ASP A 132 -11.22 21.93 -7.51
N VAL A 133 -10.80 20.93 -6.73
CA VAL A 133 -11.70 20.02 -6.00
C VAL A 133 -12.66 20.74 -5.04
N ARG A 134 -12.31 21.97 -4.61
CA ARG A 134 -13.19 22.83 -3.79
C ARG A 134 -14.28 23.51 -4.62
N LYS A 135 -14.08 23.63 -5.94
CA LYS A 135 -14.93 24.33 -6.90
C LYS A 135 -15.35 23.39 -8.04
N GLU A 136 -14.95 23.72 -9.27
CA GLU A 136 -15.20 22.92 -10.47
C GLU A 136 -13.94 22.13 -10.85
N TYR A 137 -14.13 20.86 -11.19
CA TYR A 137 -13.01 20.00 -11.59
C TYR A 137 -13.45 18.81 -12.43
N TRP A 138 -12.46 18.21 -13.10
CA TRP A 138 -12.52 16.90 -13.72
C TRP A 138 -11.51 15.98 -13.04
N PHE A 139 -11.95 14.82 -12.56
CA PHE A 139 -11.14 13.91 -11.77
C PHE A 139 -9.95 13.30 -12.54
N GLY A 140 -10.11 13.09 -13.85
CA GLY A 140 -9.07 12.52 -14.71
C GLY A 140 -9.39 11.09 -15.16
N ASN A 141 -9.31 10.85 -16.48
CA ASN A 141 -9.70 9.58 -17.11
C ASN A 141 -8.82 8.42 -16.65
N LYS A 142 -7.55 8.68 -16.33
CA LYS A 142 -6.63 7.68 -15.79
C LYS A 142 -7.17 7.05 -14.50
N TYR A 143 -7.70 7.87 -13.60
CA TYR A 143 -8.20 7.41 -12.31
C TYR A 143 -9.60 6.83 -12.41
N LEU A 144 -10.43 7.39 -13.29
CA LEU A 144 -11.73 6.80 -13.65
C LEU A 144 -11.57 5.36 -14.13
N ASN A 145 -10.67 5.11 -15.09
CA ASN A 145 -10.42 3.78 -15.60
C ASN A 145 -10.05 2.78 -14.50
N ILE A 146 -9.28 3.19 -13.50
CA ILE A 146 -8.90 2.36 -12.34
C ILE A 146 -10.13 2.05 -11.47
N LEU A 147 -10.99 3.05 -11.22
CA LEU A 147 -12.18 2.87 -10.40
C LEU A 147 -13.28 2.06 -11.10
N THR A 148 -13.48 2.27 -12.40
CA THR A 148 -14.60 1.70 -13.18
C THR A 148 -14.24 0.44 -13.97
N SER A 149 -13.01 -0.07 -13.86
CA SER A 149 -12.58 -1.33 -14.50
C SER A 149 -13.42 -2.59 -14.13
N SER A 150 -14.45 -2.44 -13.29
CA SER A 150 -15.32 -3.50 -12.78
C SER A 150 -16.82 -3.29 -13.07
N GLY A 151 -17.21 -2.27 -13.85
CA GLY A 151 -18.63 -2.07 -14.19
C GLY A 151 -18.87 -0.97 -15.22
N ASP A 152 -19.98 -1.10 -15.94
CA ASP A 152 -20.37 -0.21 -17.03
C ASP A 152 -21.73 0.44 -16.72
N TYR A 153 -21.79 1.77 -16.76
CA TYR A 153 -22.90 2.55 -16.19
C TYR A 153 -23.54 3.55 -17.15
N LEU A 154 -23.14 3.60 -18.41
CA LEU A 154 -23.70 4.52 -19.41
C LEU A 154 -23.99 3.78 -20.72
N SER A 155 -25.17 3.18 -20.82
CA SER A 155 -25.57 2.26 -21.90
C SER A 155 -25.40 2.81 -23.33
N CYS A 156 -25.58 4.11 -23.56
CA CYS A 156 -25.41 4.72 -24.90
C CYS A 156 -23.96 5.07 -25.24
N ASN A 157 -23.11 5.24 -24.23
CA ASN A 157 -21.68 5.51 -24.40
C ASN A 157 -20.84 4.24 -24.19
N ASN A 158 -21.48 3.11 -23.91
CA ASN A 158 -20.78 1.85 -23.72
C ASN A 158 -20.07 1.44 -25.01
N GLY A 159 -18.78 1.12 -24.89
CA GLY A 159 -17.91 0.80 -26.01
C GLY A 159 -17.52 2.01 -26.88
N LYS A 160 -17.95 3.24 -26.54
CA LYS A 160 -17.47 4.46 -27.20
C LYS A 160 -16.17 4.93 -26.57
N TYR A 161 -15.26 5.44 -27.39
CA TYR A 161 -14.02 6.04 -26.92
C TYR A 161 -14.24 7.52 -26.58
N PHE A 162 -13.51 8.00 -25.58
CA PHE A 162 -13.50 9.41 -25.22
C PHE A 162 -12.85 10.23 -26.35
N SER A 163 -13.39 11.39 -26.70
CA SER A 163 -12.81 12.34 -27.67
C SER A 163 -12.53 13.69 -27.01
N THR A 164 -11.48 14.39 -27.45
CA THR A 164 -11.15 15.77 -27.05
C THR A 164 -10.85 16.61 -28.28
N LYS A 165 -10.79 17.94 -28.11
CA LYS A 165 -10.53 18.88 -29.23
C LYS A 165 -9.28 18.57 -30.05
N ASP A 166 -8.30 17.91 -29.42
CA ASP A 166 -7.01 17.51 -29.96
C ASP A 166 -6.91 16.00 -30.24
N LYS A 167 -7.95 15.21 -29.96
CA LYS A 167 -7.97 13.76 -30.21
C LYS A 167 -9.39 13.24 -30.49
N ASP A 168 -9.68 13.01 -31.76
CA ASP A 168 -10.94 12.46 -32.23
C ASP A 168 -10.91 10.91 -32.21
N ASN A 169 -11.77 10.30 -31.40
CA ASN A 169 -12.00 8.85 -31.39
C ASN A 169 -13.50 8.52 -31.58
N ASP A 170 -14.29 9.45 -32.11
CA ASP A 170 -15.70 9.20 -32.40
C ASP A 170 -15.90 8.68 -33.83
N SER A 171 -17.14 8.38 -34.21
CA SER A 171 -17.45 7.75 -35.52
C SER A 171 -18.02 8.75 -36.54
N ASN A 172 -17.96 10.05 -36.25
CA ASN A 172 -18.52 11.08 -37.12
C ASN A 172 -17.50 11.56 -38.16
N GLY A 173 -17.97 12.26 -39.20
CA GLY A 173 -17.12 12.83 -40.25
C GLY A 173 -16.23 13.99 -39.81
N GLY A 174 -16.18 14.31 -38.52
CA GLY A 174 -15.37 15.36 -37.91
C GLY A 174 -15.41 15.30 -36.37
N ASN A 175 -14.51 16.00 -35.70
CA ASN A 175 -14.31 15.88 -34.25
C ASN A 175 -15.44 16.55 -33.45
N CYS A 176 -16.29 15.76 -32.78
CA CYS A 176 -17.41 16.32 -32.01
C CYS A 176 -16.97 17.25 -30.87
N ALA A 177 -15.73 17.08 -30.37
CA ALA A 177 -15.17 17.87 -29.29
C ALA A 177 -14.53 19.20 -29.75
N THR A 178 -14.46 19.46 -31.06
CA THR A 178 -14.07 20.78 -31.61
C THR A 178 -15.26 21.63 -32.02
N LEU A 179 -16.47 21.04 -32.07
CA LEU A 179 -17.66 21.80 -32.41
C LEU A 179 -17.89 22.89 -31.36
N PRO A 180 -17.94 24.16 -31.77
CA PRO A 180 -18.24 25.23 -30.86
C PRO A 180 -19.64 25.01 -30.30
N ILE A 181 -19.75 24.82 -28.98
CA ILE A 181 -21.03 24.69 -28.27
C ILE A 181 -21.95 25.90 -28.55
N TRP A 182 -21.39 27.04 -28.98
CA TRP A 182 -22.14 28.23 -29.42
C TRP A 182 -22.78 28.11 -30.82
N ALA A 183 -22.27 27.26 -31.71
CA ALA A 183 -22.82 27.11 -33.08
C ALA A 183 -24.12 26.30 -33.15
N LEU A 184 -24.61 25.76 -32.03
CA LEU A 184 -25.91 25.08 -31.94
C LEU A 184 -26.97 25.87 -31.18
N VAL A 185 -26.66 27.06 -30.66
CA VAL A 185 -27.63 27.94 -29.96
C VAL A 185 -28.20 29.03 -30.89
N GLU A 186 -27.67 29.19 -32.11
CA GLU A 186 -28.05 30.26 -33.04
C GLU A 186 -29.18 29.90 -34.03
N TRP A 187 -29.99 28.87 -33.75
CA TRP A 187 -31.15 28.47 -34.57
C TRP A 187 -32.50 28.38 -33.83
N GLN A 188 -32.65 29.04 -32.68
CA GLN A 188 -33.96 29.17 -32.01
C GLN A 188 -34.40 30.60 -31.67
N LEU A 189 -33.83 31.62 -32.31
CA LEU A 189 -34.35 32.99 -32.24
C LEU A 189 -34.34 33.70 -33.61
N GLN A 190 -35.08 33.13 -34.57
CA GLN A 190 -35.74 33.89 -35.65
C GLN A 190 -37.20 33.45 -35.73
#